data_AF-A0A4Z0NCL3-F1
#
_entry.id   AF-A0A4Z0NCL3-F1
#
_cell.length_a   1.000
_cell.length_b   1.000
_cell.length_c   1.000
_cell.angle_alpha   90.00
_cell.angle_beta   90.00
_cell.angle_gamma   90.00
#
_symmetry.space_group_name_H-M   'P 1'
#
loop_
_entity.id
_entity.type
_entity.pdbx_description
1 polymer ?
#
loop_
_entity_poly.entity_id
_entity_poly.type
_entity_poly.pdbx_seq_one_letter_code
_entity_poly.pdbx_strand_id
1 'polypeptide(L)'
;MAAAGIQVSLFIDADETQINAAAEVGAPFIEIHTGCYANAETDAEQAKELARIASAATLAARLGLKVNAGHGLTYHNVKAIAALPEMHELNIGHAIIGRAVMTGLKEAVTEMKRLMLEARG
;
A
#
# COMPACT_ATOMS: atom_id res chain seq x y z
N MET A 1 22.90 -2.92 0.47
CA MET A 1 22.06 -1.80 0.96
C MET A 1 22.05 -1.71 2.48
N ALA A 2 21.80 -2.81 3.19
CA ALA A 2 21.85 -2.82 4.67
C ALA A 2 23.21 -2.39 5.25
N ALA A 3 24.34 -2.87 4.69
CA ALA A 3 25.68 -2.43 5.10
C ALA A 3 25.95 -0.92 4.92
N ALA A 4 25.12 -0.24 4.12
CA ALA A 4 25.17 1.21 3.92
C ALA A 4 24.13 1.97 4.79
N GLY A 5 23.46 1.30 5.73
CA GLY A 5 22.44 1.90 6.60
C GLY A 5 21.10 2.19 5.93
N ILE A 6 20.83 1.62 4.75
CA ILE A 6 19.59 1.83 3.99
C ILE A 6 18.54 0.80 4.41
N GLN A 7 17.36 1.26 4.86
CA GLN A 7 16.20 0.41 5.07
C GLN A 7 15.63 -0.01 3.71
N VAL A 8 15.54 -1.32 3.49
CA VAL A 8 15.08 -1.89 2.21
C VAL A 8 13.61 -2.28 2.32
N SER A 9 12.84 -1.91 1.30
CA SER A 9 11.47 -2.41 1.09
C SER A 9 11.43 -3.22 -0.20
N LEU A 10 10.87 -4.43 -0.16
CA LEU A 10 10.67 -5.25 -1.34
C LEU A 10 9.25 -5.04 -1.88
N PHE A 11 9.14 -4.58 -3.13
CA PHE A 11 7.85 -4.42 -3.80
C PHE A 11 7.41 -5.76 -4.38
N ILE A 12 6.31 -6.31 -3.85
CA ILE A 12 5.84 -7.67 -4.12
C ILE A 12 4.32 -7.74 -4.23
N ASP A 13 3.82 -8.83 -4.79
CA ASP A 13 2.39 -9.10 -4.81
C ASP A 13 1.86 -9.45 -3.40
N ALA A 14 0.53 -9.40 -3.24
CA ALA A 14 -0.14 -10.01 -2.10
C ALA A 14 -0.14 -11.55 -2.22
N ASP A 15 1.06 -12.13 -2.15
CA ASP A 15 1.34 -13.56 -2.32
C ASP A 15 2.14 -14.11 -1.14
N GLU A 16 1.66 -15.22 -0.57
CA GLU A 16 2.26 -15.84 0.61
C GLU A 16 3.70 -16.31 0.39
N THR A 17 4.01 -16.84 -0.80
CA THR A 17 5.37 -17.33 -1.10
C THR A 17 6.35 -16.17 -1.17
N GLN A 18 5.98 -15.07 -1.83
CA GLN A 18 6.80 -13.87 -1.92
C GLN A 18 7.01 -13.21 -0.55
N ILE A 19 5.98 -13.19 0.30
CA ILE A 19 6.06 -12.60 1.65
C ILE A 19 7.00 -13.40 2.55
N ASN A 20 6.90 -14.73 2.55
CA ASN A 20 7.81 -15.58 3.30
C ASN A 20 9.26 -15.39 2.81
N ALA A 21 9.47 -15.39 1.49
CA ALA A 21 10.78 -15.14 0.92
C ALA A 21 11.35 -13.76 1.31
N ALA A 22 10.52 -12.72 1.35
CA ALA A 22 10.92 -11.37 1.78
C ALA A 22 11.41 -11.34 3.24
N ALA A 23 10.73 -12.07 4.13
CA ALA A 23 11.17 -12.23 5.52
C ALA A 23 12.48 -13.03 5.62
N GLU A 24 12.60 -14.13 4.88
CA GLU A 24 13.80 -14.99 4.88
C GLU A 24 15.07 -14.27 4.40
N VAL A 25 14.96 -13.40 3.40
CA VAL A 25 16.09 -12.59 2.93
C VAL A 25 16.43 -11.42 3.87
N GLY A 26 15.67 -11.24 4.95
CA GLY A 26 15.94 -10.25 6.00
C GLY A 26 15.58 -8.81 5.61
N ALA A 27 14.64 -8.61 4.69
CA ALA A 27 14.14 -7.26 4.40
C ALA A 27 13.36 -6.71 5.60
N PRO A 28 13.57 -5.45 6.01
CA PRO A 28 12.80 -4.86 7.12
C PRO A 28 11.38 -4.44 6.72
N PHE A 29 11.15 -4.19 5.43
CA PHE A 29 9.86 -3.78 4.88
C PHE A 29 9.50 -4.58 3.63
N ILE A 30 8.19 -4.64 3.37
CA ILE A 30 7.65 -4.95 2.04
C ILE A 30 6.71 -3.82 1.60
N GLU A 31 6.47 -3.70 0.30
CA GLU A 31 5.42 -2.88 -0.26
C GLU A 31 4.50 -3.75 -1.12
N ILE A 32 3.25 -3.89 -0.69
CA ILE A 32 2.25 -4.69 -1.42
C ILE A 32 1.77 -3.92 -2.66
N HIS A 33 1.85 -4.57 -3.82
CA HIS A 33 1.32 -4.05 -5.08
C HIS A 33 -0.22 -4.02 -5.05
N THR A 34 -0.81 -2.82 -5.03
CA THR A 34 -2.28 -2.64 -5.00
C THR A 34 -2.92 -2.46 -6.39
N GLY A 35 -2.18 -2.66 -7.48
CA GLY A 35 -2.70 -2.46 -8.84
C GLY A 35 -3.85 -3.39 -9.21
N CYS A 36 -3.87 -4.65 -8.76
CA CYS A 36 -5.02 -5.54 -8.99
C CYS A 36 -6.30 -5.02 -8.31
N TYR A 37 -6.16 -4.50 -7.09
CA TYR A 37 -7.24 -3.82 -6.36
C TYR A 37 -7.68 -2.54 -7.07
N ALA A 38 -6.74 -1.74 -7.56
CA ALA A 38 -7.02 -0.48 -8.24
C ALA A 38 -7.68 -0.66 -9.61
N ASN A 39 -7.35 -1.74 -10.32
CA ASN A 39 -7.83 -2.03 -11.67
C ASN A 39 -9.03 -3.00 -11.72
N ALA A 40 -9.55 -3.42 -10.57
CA ALA A 40 -10.72 -4.28 -10.51
C ALA A 40 -11.91 -3.64 -11.24
N GLU A 41 -12.57 -4.39 -12.12
CA GLU A 41 -13.65 -3.89 -12.97
C GLU A 41 -15.01 -3.93 -12.27
N THR A 42 -15.12 -4.72 -11.20
CA THR A 42 -16.34 -4.89 -10.41
C THR A 42 -16.09 -4.71 -8.91
N ASP A 43 -17.13 -4.31 -8.17
CA ASP A 43 -17.06 -4.21 -6.71
C ASP A 43 -16.71 -5.56 -6.05
N ALA A 44 -17.18 -6.67 -6.62
CA ALA A 44 -16.89 -8.00 -6.13
C ALA A 44 -15.40 -8.37 -6.28
N GLU A 45 -14.79 -8.05 -7.41
CA GLU A 45 -13.35 -8.23 -7.63
C GLU A 45 -12.53 -7.30 -6.74
N GLN A 46 -12.94 -6.04 -6.60
CA GLN A 46 -12.26 -5.09 -5.74
C GLN A 46 -12.29 -5.55 -4.27
N ALA A 47 -13.44 -6.04 -3.79
CA ALA A 47 -13.57 -6.59 -2.44
C ALA A 47 -12.71 -7.84 -2.24
N LYS A 48 -12.61 -8.71 -3.26
CA LYS A 48 -11.74 -9.89 -3.23
C LYS A 48 -10.27 -9.52 -3.12
N GLU A 49 -9.80 -8.57 -3.94
CA GLU A 49 -8.39 -8.12 -3.89
C GLU A 49 -8.09 -7.37 -2.59
N LEU A 50 -9.05 -6.61 -2.04
CA LEU A 50 -8.89 -6.00 -0.72
C LEU A 50 -8.71 -7.05 0.39
N ALA A 51 -9.54 -8.11 0.39
CA ALA A 51 -9.42 -9.19 1.35
C ALA A 51 -8.09 -9.95 1.21
N ARG A 52 -7.61 -10.12 -0.02
CA ARG A 52 -6.29 -10.69 -0.32
C ARG A 52 -5.17 -9.83 0.25
N ILE A 53 -5.20 -8.51 0.03
CA ILE A 53 -4.21 -7.56 0.57
C ILE A 53 -4.24 -7.55 2.10
N ALA A 54 -5.42 -7.57 2.72
CA ALA A 54 -5.55 -7.63 4.17
C ALA A 54 -4.90 -8.90 4.75
N SER A 55 -5.20 -10.07 4.17
CA SER A 55 -4.63 -11.35 4.60
C SER A 55 -3.10 -11.36 4.47
N ALA A 56 -2.58 -10.83 3.36
CA ALA A 56 -1.15 -10.68 3.11
C ALA A 56 -0.47 -9.74 4.11
N ALA A 57 -1.08 -8.59 4.40
CA ALA A 57 -0.55 -7.64 5.37
C ALA A 57 -0.48 -8.24 6.78
N THR A 58 -1.53 -8.96 7.22
CA THR A 58 -1.53 -9.68 8.50
C THR A 58 -0.47 -10.78 8.55
N LEU A 59 -0.22 -11.51 7.45
CA LEU A 59 0.88 -12.48 7.39
C LEU A 59 2.24 -11.79 7.53
N ALA A 60 2.50 -10.77 6.72
CA ALA A 60 3.78 -10.06 6.72
C ALA A 60 4.10 -9.45 8.10
N ALA A 61 3.11 -8.82 8.74
CA ALA A 61 3.26 -8.29 10.09
C ALA A 61 3.59 -9.39 11.13
N ARG A 62 2.97 -10.58 11.03
CA ARG A 62 3.28 -11.73 11.89
C ARG A 62 4.71 -12.24 11.71
N LEU A 63 5.30 -12.07 10.52
CA LEU A 63 6.69 -12.40 10.22
C LEU A 63 7.67 -11.27 10.64
N GLY A 64 7.18 -10.20 11.25
CA GLY A 64 7.99 -9.07 11.71
C GLY A 64 8.33 -8.04 10.62
N LEU A 65 7.73 -8.15 9.44
CA LEU A 65 7.88 -7.17 8.37
C LEU A 65 7.00 -5.95 8.64
N LYS A 66 7.53 -4.75 8.35
CA LYS A 66 6.68 -3.55 8.24
C LYS A 66 6.08 -3.50 6.84
N VAL A 67 4.79 -3.21 6.76
CA VAL A 67 4.03 -3.35 5.51
C VAL A 67 3.69 -1.97 4.96
N ASN A 68 4.22 -1.64 3.79
CA ASN A 68 3.77 -0.52 2.99
C ASN A 68 2.81 -1.03 1.90
N ALA A 69 2.12 -0.12 1.23
CA ALA A 69 1.37 -0.46 0.02
C ALA A 69 1.32 0.73 -0.95
N GLY A 70 1.16 0.46 -2.23
CA GLY A 70 1.18 1.48 -3.26
C GLY A 70 0.75 0.95 -4.62
N HIS A 71 0.94 1.77 -5.66
CA HIS A 71 0.61 1.45 -7.05
C HIS A 71 -0.89 1.41 -7.37
N GLY A 72 -1.41 2.48 -7.98
CA GLY A 72 -2.81 2.55 -8.44
C GLY A 72 -3.80 3.14 -7.43
N LEU A 73 -3.36 3.47 -6.21
CA LEU A 73 -4.22 4.15 -5.22
C LEU A 73 -4.65 5.54 -5.70
N THR A 74 -5.92 5.86 -5.46
CA THR A 74 -6.61 7.10 -5.85
C THR A 74 -7.40 7.68 -4.68
N TYR A 75 -7.93 8.89 -4.85
CA TYR A 75 -8.78 9.55 -3.87
C TYR A 75 -10.08 8.77 -3.55
N HIS A 76 -10.48 7.83 -4.40
CA HIS A 76 -11.74 7.09 -4.24
C HIS A 76 -11.56 5.71 -3.62
N ASN A 77 -10.37 5.11 -3.71
CA ASN A 77 -10.11 3.76 -3.23
C ASN A 77 -9.08 3.69 -2.08
N VAL A 78 -8.35 4.78 -1.78
CA VAL A 78 -7.30 4.79 -0.76
C VAL A 78 -7.80 4.44 0.65
N LYS A 79 -9.06 4.79 0.99
CA LYS A 79 -9.58 4.63 2.36
C LYS A 79 -9.57 3.17 2.82
N ALA A 80 -9.98 2.24 1.95
CA ALA A 80 -10.06 0.83 2.32
C ALA A 80 -8.68 0.24 2.65
N ILE A 81 -7.65 0.65 1.91
CA ILE A 81 -6.26 0.22 2.15
C ILE A 81 -5.69 0.92 3.39
N ALA A 82 -5.94 2.22 3.56
CA ALA A 82 -5.48 2.98 4.71
C ALA A 82 -6.06 2.47 6.05
N ALA A 83 -7.29 1.93 6.03
CA ALA A 83 -7.95 1.36 7.20
C ALA A 83 -7.32 0.06 7.72
N LEU A 84 -6.50 -0.63 6.91
CA LEU A 84 -5.83 -1.86 7.33
C LEU A 84 -4.78 -1.52 8.41
N PRO A 85 -4.86 -2.10 9.62
CA PRO A 85 -4.04 -1.68 10.75
C PRO A 85 -2.54 -1.91 10.52
N GLU A 86 -2.18 -2.95 9.78
CA GLU A 86 -0.79 -3.34 9.51
C GLU A 86 -0.05 -2.37 8.58
N MET A 87 -0.76 -1.52 7.82
CA MET A 87 -0.08 -0.58 6.91
C MET A 87 0.77 0.43 7.71
N HIS A 88 1.97 0.70 7.23
CA HIS A 88 2.89 1.65 7.83
C HIS A 88 2.96 2.94 7.01
N GLU A 89 3.10 2.81 5.68
CA GLU A 89 3.12 3.93 4.74
C GLU A 89 2.40 3.56 3.43
N LEU A 90 1.74 4.54 2.79
CA LEU A 90 1.16 4.38 1.46
C LEU A 90 1.92 5.26 0.44
N ASN A 91 2.51 4.62 -0.56
CA ASN A 91 3.28 5.28 -1.61
C ASN A 91 2.39 5.56 -2.83
N ILE A 92 2.04 6.84 -3.01
CA ILE A 92 1.04 7.29 -4.00
C ILE A 92 1.66 8.35 -4.91
N GLY A 93 1.70 8.07 -6.22
CA GLY A 93 2.29 8.95 -7.23
C GLY A 93 1.25 9.51 -8.20
N HIS A 94 0.92 8.74 -9.24
CA HIS A 94 0.15 9.20 -10.40
C HIS A 94 -1.15 9.93 -10.05
N ALA A 95 -1.95 9.39 -9.12
CA ALA A 95 -3.21 10.02 -8.73
C ALA A 95 -3.02 11.43 -8.14
N ILE A 96 -1.98 11.64 -7.32
CA ILE A 96 -1.68 12.95 -6.73
C ILE A 96 -1.27 13.93 -7.82
N ILE A 97 -0.39 13.53 -8.75
CA ILE A 97 0.04 14.39 -9.85
C ILE A 97 -1.13 14.70 -10.79
N GLY A 98 -1.97 13.71 -11.11
CA GLY A 98 -3.17 13.89 -11.94
C GLY A 98 -4.21 14.84 -11.32
N ARG A 99 -4.33 14.87 -9.99
CA ARG A 99 -5.13 15.89 -9.28
C ARG A 99 -4.43 17.25 -9.31
N ALA A 100 -3.12 17.27 -9.09
CA ALA A 100 -2.32 18.48 -8.94
C ALA A 100 -2.32 19.38 -10.18
N VAL A 101 -2.46 18.83 -11.39
CA VAL A 101 -2.58 19.66 -12.61
C VAL A 101 -3.86 20.51 -12.64
N MET A 102 -4.86 20.15 -11.83
CA MET A 102 -6.13 20.89 -11.70
C MET A 102 -6.17 21.76 -10.44
N THR A 103 -5.68 21.26 -9.31
CA THR A 103 -5.86 21.91 -7.99
C THR A 103 -4.56 22.42 -7.37
N GLY A 104 -3.43 22.21 -8.02
CA GLY A 104 -2.10 22.42 -7.44
C GLY A 104 -1.67 21.30 -6.49
N LEU A 105 -0.34 21.08 -6.42
CA LEU A 105 0.25 19.95 -5.67
C LEU A 105 -0.04 20.00 -4.17
N LYS A 106 -0.06 21.20 -3.57
CA LYS A 106 -0.32 21.39 -2.14
C LYS A 106 -1.70 20.85 -1.74
N GLU A 107 -2.74 21.21 -2.49
CA GLU A 107 -4.10 20.71 -2.24
C GLU A 107 -4.18 19.20 -2.48
N ALA A 108 -3.62 18.72 -3.59
CA ALA A 108 -3.63 17.30 -3.94
C ALA A 108 -3.03 16.40 -2.84
N VAL A 109 -1.87 16.79 -2.29
CA VAL A 109 -1.21 16.05 -1.21
C VAL A 109 -2.00 16.14 0.10
N THR A 110 -2.48 17.33 0.46
CA THR A 110 -3.24 17.56 1.69
C THR A 110 -4.51 16.72 1.71
N GLU A 111 -5.23 16.68 0.59
CA GLU A 111 -6.48 15.94 0.47
C GLU A 111 -6.25 14.43 0.55
N MET A 112 -5.22 13.90 -0.13
CA MET A 112 -4.88 12.47 -0.04
C MET A 112 -4.55 12.09 1.41
N LYS A 113 -3.76 12.92 2.10
CA LYS A 113 -3.40 12.68 3.50
C LYS A 113 -4.62 12.73 4.43
N ARG A 114 -5.55 13.66 4.21
CA ARG A 114 -6.81 13.76 4.98
C ARG A 114 -7.61 12.46 4.87
N LEU A 115 -7.83 11.96 3.65
CA LEU A 115 -8.60 10.73 3.41
C LEU A 115 -7.97 9.51 4.09
N MET A 116 -6.63 9.39 4.07
CA MET A 116 -5.90 8.33 4.75
C MET A 116 -6.07 8.39 6.27
N LEU A 117 -5.98 9.59 6.86
CA LEU A 117 -6.12 9.78 8.31
C LEU A 117 -7.56 9.52 8.77
N GLU A 118 -8.56 9.92 8.00
CA GLU A 118 -9.97 9.63 8.30
C GLU A 118 -10.29 8.14 8.32
N ALA A 119 -9.66 7.37 7.43
CA ALA A 119 -9.85 5.93 7.38
C ALA A 119 -9.12 5.18 8.50
N ARG A 120 -8.11 5.82 9.11
CA ARG A 120 -7.30 5.28 10.21
C ARG A 120 -7.88 5.51 11.60
N GLY A 121 -8.99 6.25 11.70
CA GLY A 121 -9.61 6.74 12.93
C GLY A 121 -9.68 5.74 14.06
#